data_AF-A0A521KYC7-F1
#
_entry.id   AF-A0A521KYC7-F1
#
_cell.length_a   1.000
_cell.length_b   1.000
_cell.length_c   1.000
_cell.angle_alpha   90.00
_cell.angle_beta   90.00
_cell.angle_gamma   90.00
#
_symmetry.space_group_name_H-M   'P 1'
#
loop_
_entity.id
_entity.type
_entity.pdbx_description
1 polymer ?
#
loop_
_entity_poly.entity_id
_entity_poly.type
_entity_poly.pdbx_seq_one_letter_code
_entity_poly.pdbx_strand_id
1 'polypeptide(L)'
;MRNVVVVLVTLGLAACAGWGGMARSPRALLASNDHAALAAWYEQDAAHLREHAAEMKALAEEYKKAPGTGPGPGFHEGLPPKVDLVEHCEILAEMYTKAAEKADAMARAHRNAKR
;
A
#
# COMPACT_ATOMS: atom_id res chain seq x y z
N MET A 1 -10.33 38.09 9.85
CA MET A 1 -10.00 37.06 8.82
C MET A 1 -8.64 36.41 9.02
N ARG A 2 -7.59 37.13 9.43
CA ARG A 2 -6.24 36.58 9.65
C ARG A 2 -6.14 35.48 10.73
N ASN A 3 -6.98 35.55 11.76
CA ASN A 3 -6.94 34.59 12.89
C ASN A 3 -7.78 33.32 12.65
N VAL A 4 -8.73 33.35 11.71
CA VAL A 4 -9.57 32.19 11.37
C VAL A 4 -8.82 31.22 10.48
N VAL A 5 -7.96 31.74 9.58
CA VAL A 5 -7.10 30.93 8.71
C VAL A 5 -6.04 30.18 9.51
N VAL A 6 -5.49 30.78 10.59
CA VAL A 6 -4.46 30.14 11.42
C VAL A 6 -5.01 28.92 12.17
N VAL A 7 -6.26 28.98 12.66
CA VAL A 7 -6.89 27.85 13.39
C VAL A 7 -7.22 26.68 12.45
N LEU A 8 -7.63 26.96 11.22
CA LEU A 8 -7.93 25.93 10.22
C LEU A 8 -6.67 25.17 9.75
N VAL A 9 -5.52 25.85 9.67
CA VAL A 9 -4.25 25.21 9.27
C VAL A 9 -3.70 24.31 10.39
N THR A 10 -3.89 24.66 11.66
CA THR A 10 -3.41 23.83 12.78
C THR A 10 -4.22 22.55 13.01
N LEU A 11 -5.50 22.52 12.62
CA LEU A 11 -6.35 21.31 12.72
C LEU A 11 -6.15 20.33 11.56
N GLY A 12 -5.74 20.82 10.38
CA GLY A 12 -5.49 19.96 9.20
C GLY A 12 -4.24 19.09 9.32
N LEU A 13 -3.26 19.47 10.14
CA LEU A 13 -1.99 18.74 10.30
C LEU A 13 -2.06 17.56 11.29
N ALA A 14 -3.10 17.48 12.12
CA ALA A 14 -3.28 16.36 13.06
C ALA A 14 -3.90 15.11 12.39
N ALA A 15 -4.50 15.25 11.20
CA ALA A 15 -5.15 14.13 10.50
C ALA A 15 -4.15 13.20 9.79
N CYS A 16 -2.94 13.67 9.44
CA CYS A 16 -1.92 12.83 8.78
C CYS A 16 -1.05 12.03 9.76
N ALA A 17 -1.14 12.30 11.07
CA ALA A 17 -0.43 11.53 12.09
C ALA A 17 -1.27 10.34 12.64
N GLY A 18 -2.53 10.21 12.19
CA GLY A 18 -3.50 9.28 12.76
C GLY A 18 -3.70 7.96 12.02
N TRP A 19 -3.08 7.73 10.87
CA TRP A 19 -3.29 6.50 10.09
C TRP A 19 -2.33 5.34 10.41
N GLY A 20 -1.32 5.60 11.26
CA GLY A 20 -0.42 4.59 11.83
C GLY A 20 -0.83 4.16 13.25
N GLY A 21 -2.13 4.14 13.55
CA GLY A 21 -2.66 3.88 14.90
C GLY A 21 -2.20 2.54 15.46
N MET A 22 -1.22 2.58 16.38
CA MET A 22 -0.97 1.59 17.44
C MET A 22 -0.73 0.11 17.06
N ALA A 23 -0.55 -0.24 15.78
CA ALA A 23 -0.06 -1.57 15.42
C ALA A 23 1.43 -1.67 15.78
N ARG A 24 1.73 -2.40 16.87
CA ARG A 24 3.11 -2.70 17.27
C ARG A 24 3.79 -3.43 16.10
N SER A 25 5.03 -3.08 15.77
CA SER A 25 5.72 -3.67 14.62
C SER A 25 5.83 -5.21 14.76
N PRO A 26 5.89 -5.98 13.67
CA PRO A 26 6.03 -7.43 13.73
C PRO A 26 7.20 -7.87 14.62
N ARG A 27 8.33 -7.15 14.55
CA ARG A 27 9.51 -7.42 15.38
C ARG A 27 9.20 -7.31 16.88
N ALA A 28 8.44 -6.29 17.28
CA ALA A 28 8.08 -6.08 18.67
C ALA A 28 7.03 -7.09 19.15
N LEU A 29 6.07 -7.48 18.30
CA LEU A 29 5.09 -8.53 18.62
C LEU A 29 5.76 -9.91 18.76
N LEU A 30 6.76 -10.20 17.92
CA LEU A 30 7.58 -11.40 18.03
C LEU A 30 8.38 -11.40 19.35
N ALA A 31 8.99 -10.29 19.72
CA ALA A 31 9.72 -10.16 20.98
C ALA A 31 8.82 -10.37 22.22
N SER A 32 7.53 -10.01 22.14
CA SER A 32 6.54 -10.26 23.19
C SER A 32 5.88 -11.64 23.13
N ASN A 33 6.29 -12.50 22.20
CA ASN A 33 5.66 -13.81 21.94
C ASN A 33 4.13 -13.70 21.77
N ASP A 34 3.69 -12.67 21.04
CA ASP A 34 2.29 -12.36 20.79
C ASP A 34 1.91 -12.81 19.37
N HIS A 35 1.77 -14.13 19.21
CA HIS A 35 1.43 -14.73 17.92
C HIS A 35 0.02 -14.38 17.44
N ALA A 36 -0.92 -14.09 18.36
CA ALA A 36 -2.25 -13.66 17.98
C ALA A 36 -2.22 -12.28 17.31
N ALA A 37 -1.49 -11.33 17.90
CA ALA A 37 -1.30 -10.02 17.30
C ALA A 37 -0.48 -10.08 16.00
N LEU A 38 0.53 -10.96 15.91
CA LEU A 38 1.27 -11.18 14.66
C LEU A 38 0.38 -11.70 13.54
N ALA A 39 -0.53 -12.63 13.85
CA ALA A 39 -1.48 -13.14 12.87
C ALA A 39 -2.38 -12.02 12.33
N ALA A 40 -2.95 -11.20 13.21
CA ALA A 40 -3.79 -10.07 12.82
C ALA A 40 -3.02 -9.02 12.00
N TRP A 41 -1.76 -8.77 12.36
CA TRP A 41 -0.90 -7.86 11.60
C TRP A 41 -0.70 -8.35 10.16
N TYR A 42 -0.37 -9.63 9.97
CA TYR A 42 -0.18 -10.20 8.64
C TYR A 42 -1.48 -10.31 7.83
N GLU A 43 -2.64 -10.47 8.47
CA GLU A 43 -3.94 -10.38 7.78
C GLU A 43 -4.19 -8.99 7.21
N GLN A 44 -3.89 -7.95 8.00
CA GLN A 44 -4.01 -6.57 7.54
C GLN A 44 -3.02 -6.26 6.41
N ASP A 45 -1.77 -6.70 6.55
CA ASP A 45 -0.74 -6.55 5.52
C ASP A 45 -1.16 -7.24 4.21
N ALA A 46 -1.69 -8.46 4.28
CA ALA A 46 -2.21 -9.16 3.12
C ALA A 46 -3.38 -8.40 2.46
N ALA A 47 -4.25 -7.75 3.24
CA ALA A 47 -5.34 -6.94 2.71
C ALA A 47 -4.81 -5.71 1.94
N HIS A 48 -3.87 -4.96 2.54
CA HIS A 48 -3.25 -3.81 1.88
C HIS A 48 -2.49 -4.20 0.61
N LEU A 49 -1.77 -5.33 0.62
CA LEU A 49 -1.07 -5.82 -0.56
C LEU A 49 -2.03 -6.18 -1.70
N ARG A 50 -3.22 -6.73 -1.39
CA ARG A 50 -4.25 -6.96 -2.42
C ARG A 50 -4.83 -5.67 -2.97
N GLU A 51 -5.00 -4.66 -2.13
CA GLU A 51 -5.43 -3.32 -2.57
C GLU A 51 -4.41 -2.73 -3.55
N HIS A 52 -3.12 -2.72 -3.22
CA HIS A 52 -2.07 -2.28 -4.13
C HIS A 52 -2.02 -3.10 -5.43
N ALA A 53 -2.22 -4.42 -5.37
CA ALA A 53 -2.32 -5.23 -6.59
C ALA A 53 -3.50 -4.80 -7.48
N ALA A 54 -4.65 -4.45 -6.88
CA ALA A 54 -5.82 -3.96 -7.61
C ALA A 54 -5.58 -2.56 -8.21
N GLU A 55 -4.94 -1.67 -7.46
CA GLU A 55 -4.53 -0.33 -7.95
C GLU A 55 -3.62 -0.45 -9.17
N MET A 56 -2.61 -1.33 -9.13
CA MET A 56 -1.70 -1.52 -10.26
C MET A 56 -2.40 -2.10 -11.49
N LYS A 57 -3.36 -3.02 -11.30
CA LYS A 57 -4.20 -3.51 -12.41
C LYS A 57 -5.04 -2.40 -13.01
N ALA A 58 -5.68 -1.57 -12.18
CA ALA A 58 -6.46 -0.43 -12.66
C ALA A 58 -5.58 0.56 -13.44
N LEU A 59 -4.37 0.83 -12.95
CA LEU A 59 -3.43 1.73 -13.62
C LEU A 59 -2.93 1.17 -14.96
N ALA A 60 -2.71 -0.14 -15.07
CA ALA A 60 -2.39 -0.79 -16.34
C ALA A 60 -3.51 -0.58 -17.38
N GLU A 61 -4.78 -0.68 -16.96
CA GLU A 61 -5.92 -0.43 -17.84
C GLU A 61 -6.02 1.04 -18.27
N GLU A 62 -5.67 2.00 -17.39
CA GLU A 62 -5.60 3.41 -17.78
C GLU A 62 -4.49 3.67 -18.81
N TYR A 63 -3.31 3.05 -18.65
CA TYR A 63 -2.23 3.16 -19.64
C TYR A 63 -2.59 2.52 -20.99
N LYS A 64 -3.37 1.44 -21.00
CA LYS A 64 -3.88 0.81 -22.24
C LYS A 64 -4.82 1.75 -23.02
N LYS A 65 -5.63 2.57 -22.32
CA LYS A 65 -6.57 3.51 -22.94
C LYS A 65 -5.88 4.72 -23.58
N ALA A 66 -4.74 5.13 -23.05
CA ALA A 66 -4.06 6.35 -23.44
C ALA A 66 -2.54 6.13 -23.62
N PRO A 67 -2.12 5.31 -24.61
CA PRO A 67 -0.71 4.97 -24.81
C PRO A 67 0.10 6.24 -25.14
N GLY A 68 0.96 6.66 -24.21
CA GLY A 68 1.85 7.83 -24.36
C GLY A 68 1.48 9.04 -23.50
N THR A 69 0.29 9.09 -22.90
CA THR A 69 -0.12 10.11 -21.92
C THR A 69 -0.24 9.45 -20.57
N GLY A 70 0.86 9.39 -19.81
CA GLY A 70 0.75 8.99 -18.42
C GLY A 70 0.38 10.15 -17.50
N PRO A 71 -0.14 9.86 -16.30
CA PRO A 71 -0.78 10.85 -15.43
C PRO A 71 0.19 11.75 -14.64
N GLY A 72 1.43 11.95 -15.10
CA GLY A 72 2.49 12.58 -14.30
C GLY A 72 3.26 13.72 -15.00
N PRO A 73 3.85 14.65 -14.24
CA PRO A 73 4.61 15.82 -14.76
C PRO A 73 5.94 15.49 -15.48
N GLY A 74 6.14 14.25 -15.93
CA GLY A 74 7.30 13.81 -16.72
C GLY A 74 6.94 13.21 -18.09
N PHE A 75 5.65 13.19 -18.45
CA PHE A 75 5.23 12.82 -19.80
C PHE A 75 5.36 14.05 -20.69
N HIS A 76 6.43 14.11 -21.46
CA HIS A 76 6.55 15.08 -22.54
C HIS A 76 5.63 14.64 -23.68
N GLU A 77 4.69 15.51 -24.07
CA GLU A 77 3.84 15.30 -25.23
C GLU A 77 4.70 14.89 -26.44
N GLY A 78 4.40 13.72 -27.01
CA GLY A 78 5.06 13.23 -28.23
C GLY A 78 6.30 12.34 -28.03
N LEU A 79 6.74 12.05 -26.80
CA LEU A 79 7.81 11.08 -26.56
C LEU A 79 7.27 9.84 -25.83
N PRO A 80 7.35 8.63 -26.43
CA PRO A 80 6.93 7.42 -25.73
C PRO A 80 7.77 7.23 -24.46
N PRO A 81 7.18 6.79 -23.34
CA PRO A 81 7.93 6.49 -22.14
C PRO A 81 9.03 5.45 -22.45
N LYS A 82 10.20 5.60 -21.83
CA LYS A 82 11.33 4.65 -21.98
C LYS A 82 11.04 3.25 -21.42
N VAL A 83 9.94 3.12 -20.69
CA VAL A 83 9.49 1.90 -19.99
C VAL A 83 8.08 1.61 -20.47
N ASP A 84 7.80 0.34 -20.74
CA ASP A 84 6.43 -0.12 -20.94
C ASP A 84 5.69 -0.06 -19.59
N LEU A 85 4.80 0.93 -19.46
CA LEU A 85 4.07 1.19 -18.23
C LEU A 85 2.98 0.16 -17.97
N VAL A 86 2.46 -0.48 -19.03
CA VAL A 86 1.52 -1.58 -18.88
C VAL A 86 2.24 -2.76 -18.27
N GLU A 87 3.35 -3.17 -18.86
CA GLU A 87 4.18 -4.26 -18.34
C GLU A 87 4.67 -3.97 -16.91
N HIS A 88 5.10 -2.74 -16.64
CA HIS A 88 5.53 -2.31 -15.31
C HIS A 88 4.43 -2.50 -14.25
N CYS A 89 3.21 -2.04 -14.55
CA CYS A 89 2.08 -2.18 -13.64
C CYS A 89 1.66 -3.64 -13.46
N GLU A 90 1.66 -4.44 -14.53
CA GLU A 90 1.33 -5.86 -14.46
C GLU A 90 2.33 -6.64 -13.59
N ILE A 91 3.63 -6.36 -13.72
CA ILE A 91 4.68 -6.92 -12.86
C ILE A 91 4.45 -6.55 -11.39
N LEU A 92 4.18 -5.27 -11.10
CA LEU A 92 3.93 -4.83 -9.72
C LEU A 92 2.67 -5.49 -9.13
N ALA A 93 1.60 -5.62 -9.92
CA ALA A 93 0.40 -6.31 -9.50
C ALA A 93 0.66 -7.78 -9.13
N GLU A 94 1.48 -8.48 -9.92
CA GLU A 94 1.89 -9.85 -9.63
C GLU A 94 2.75 -9.92 -8.36
N MET A 95 3.71 -9.01 -8.20
CA MET A 95 4.56 -8.94 -7.00
C MET A 95 3.74 -8.72 -5.73
N TYR A 96 2.79 -7.78 -5.75
CA TYR A 96 1.91 -7.53 -4.61
C TYR A 96 0.97 -8.70 -4.32
N THR A 97 0.46 -9.37 -5.36
CA THR A 97 -0.36 -10.59 -5.20
C THR A 97 0.43 -11.68 -4.48
N LYS A 98 1.66 -11.97 -4.94
CA LYS A 98 2.56 -12.95 -4.31
C LYS A 98 2.95 -12.56 -2.88
N ALA A 99 3.12 -11.27 -2.61
CA ALA A 99 3.39 -10.79 -1.27
C ALA A 99 2.19 -11.01 -0.34
N ALA A 100 0.96 -10.73 -0.81
CA ALA A 100 -0.27 -10.97 -0.06
C ALA A 100 -0.44 -12.46 0.31
N GLU A 101 -0.14 -13.37 -0.62
CA GLU A 101 -0.18 -14.81 -0.38
C GLU A 101 0.81 -15.25 0.72
N LYS A 102 2.02 -14.67 0.71
CA LYS A 102 3.02 -14.91 1.75
C LYS A 102 2.59 -14.35 3.10
N ALA A 103 2.01 -13.15 3.13
CA ALA A 103 1.47 -12.56 4.34
C ALA A 103 0.33 -13.43 4.91
N ASP A 104 -0.60 -13.92 4.09
CA ASP A 104 -1.62 -14.87 4.53
C ASP A 104 -1.02 -16.16 5.11
N ALA A 105 0.04 -16.69 4.49
CA ALA A 105 0.73 -17.87 4.97
C ALA A 105 1.35 -17.64 6.36
N MET A 106 1.97 -16.47 6.56
CA MET A 106 2.50 -16.06 7.86
C MET A 106 1.39 -15.88 8.90
N ALA A 107 0.26 -15.29 8.52
CA ALA A 107 -0.90 -15.14 9.38
C ALA A 107 -1.42 -16.50 9.86
N ARG A 108 -1.57 -17.47 8.94
CA ARG A 108 -1.93 -18.86 9.26
C ARG A 108 -0.92 -19.52 10.18
N ALA A 109 0.37 -19.36 9.90
CA ALA A 109 1.44 -19.93 10.73
C ALA A 109 1.37 -19.42 12.17
N HIS A 110 1.21 -18.12 12.38
CA HIS A 110 1.09 -17.53 13.71
C HIS A 110 -0.22 -17.88 14.43
N ARG A 111 -1.35 -18.02 13.73
CA ARG A 111 -2.58 -18.57 14.34
C ARG A 111 -2.40 -19.99 14.88
N ASN A 112 -1.64 -20.79 14.14
CA ASN A 112 -1.39 -22.19 14.47
C ASN A 112 -0.26 -22.38 15.49
N ALA A 113 0.57 -21.36 15.72
CA ALA A 113 1.66 -21.35 16.69
C ALA A 113 1.17 -21.22 18.16
N LYS A 114 0.02 -21.83 18.50
CA LYS A 114 -0.54 -21.84 19.86
C LYS A 114 0.56 -22.14 20.90
N ARG A 115 0.60 -21.30 21.94
CA ARG A 115 1.47 -21.39 23.12
C ARG A 115 1.42 -22.76 23.79
#